data_AF-A0A1M6ARI6-F1
#
_entry.id   AF-A0A1M6ARI6-F1
#
_cell.length_a   1.000
_cell.length_b   1.000
_cell.length_c   1.000
_cell.angle_alpha   90.00
_cell.angle_beta   90.00
_cell.angle_gamma   90.00
#
_symmetry.space_group_name_H-M   'P 1'
#
loop_
_entity.id
_entity.type
_entity.pdbx_description
1 polymer ?
#
loop_
_entity_poly.entity_id
_entity_poly.type
_entity_poly.pdbx_seq_one_letter_code
_entity_poly.pdbx_strand_id
1 'polypeptide(L)'
;MGEKSKDMIIKIQSLLEEKKAALEEIYELTLGQKNDIENNEGENLHGFIDKKQVEIDKIKKIDEDFEEAAKLLKEELQIESFESISVADYPEFKNIKDLITDIMDLARSIMELEEQNKIKVQNLIDDIKKDIKMVNSGQKFLKAYDKPNINISGIYIDSKK
;
A
#
# COMPACT_ATOMS: atom_id res chain seq x y z
N MET A 1 31.47 24.04 15.15
CA MET A 1 30.13 24.14 14.52
C MET A 1 29.42 25.39 15.01
N GLY A 2 28.86 26.20 14.09
CA GLY A 2 28.13 27.43 14.43
C GLY A 2 26.73 27.15 15.00
N GLU A 3 26.12 28.16 15.63
CA GLU A 3 24.76 28.10 16.20
C GLU A 3 23.72 27.73 15.12
N LYS A 4 23.81 28.38 13.96
CA LYS A 4 22.96 28.11 12.79
C LYS A 4 23.00 26.65 12.32
N SER A 5 24.16 26.00 12.33
CA SER A 5 24.28 24.59 11.93
C SER A 5 23.65 23.65 12.96
N LYS A 6 23.72 24.00 14.25
CA LYS A 6 23.04 23.24 15.33
C LYS A 6 21.53 23.27 15.16
N ASP A 7 20.97 24.45 14.87
CA ASP A 7 19.54 24.61 14.65
C ASP A 7 19.06 23.80 13.43
N MET A 8 19.85 23.77 12.35
CA MET A 8 19.55 22.94 11.18
C MET A 8 19.58 21.44 11.48
N ILE A 9 20.53 20.98 12.30
CA ILE A 9 20.60 19.57 12.72
C ILE A 9 19.37 19.20 13.54
N ILE A 10 18.95 20.06 14.48
CA ILE A 10 17.73 19.85 15.26
C ILE A 10 16.50 19.81 14.35
N LYS A 11 16.39 20.74 13.39
CA LYS A 11 15.29 20.74 12.41
C LYS A 11 15.25 19.43 11.60
N ILE A 12 16.39 19.00 11.07
CA ILE A 12 16.49 17.74 10.31
C ILE A 12 16.09 16.55 11.15
N GLN A 13 16.53 16.50 12.40
CA GLN A 13 16.17 15.43 13.32
C GLN A 13 14.67 15.39 13.58
N SER A 14 14.03 16.54 13.84
CA SER A 14 12.57 16.65 14.02
C SER A 14 11.82 16.15 12.80
N LEU A 15 12.25 16.55 11.60
CA LEU A 15 11.62 16.10 10.35
C LEU A 15 11.73 14.57 10.16
N LEU A 16 12.88 13.99 10.49
CA LEU A 16 13.05 12.53 10.43
C LEU A 16 12.19 11.80 11.46
N GLU A 17 12.07 12.32 12.68
CA GLU A 17 11.18 11.76 13.71
C GLU A 17 9.71 11.83 13.26
N GLU A 18 9.28 12.95 12.68
CA GLU A 18 7.93 13.11 12.12
C GLU A 18 7.68 12.16 10.93
N LYS A 19 8.68 11.96 10.07
CA LYS A 19 8.61 11.01 8.95
C LYS A 19 8.47 9.58 9.45
N LYS A 20 9.27 9.21 10.46
CA LYS A 20 9.20 7.89 11.09
C LYS A 20 7.82 7.63 11.67
N ALA A 21 7.26 8.58 12.42
CA ALA A 21 5.92 8.45 12.98
C ALA A 21 4.83 8.28 11.91
N ALA A 22 4.91 9.00 10.78
CA ALA A 22 3.98 8.82 9.67
C ALA A 22 4.10 7.43 9.01
N LEU A 23 5.33 6.90 8.90
CA LEU A 23 5.55 5.53 8.40
C LEU A 23 5.05 4.47 9.40
N GLU A 24 5.20 4.70 10.70
CA GLU A 24 4.65 3.81 11.74
C GLU A 24 3.12 3.74 11.62
N GLU A 25 2.45 4.86 11.40
CA GLU A 25 1.01 4.89 11.15
C GLU A 25 0.64 4.13 9.86
N ILE A 26 1.41 4.31 8.77
CA ILE A 26 1.20 3.53 7.54
C ILE A 26 1.33 2.03 7.83
N TYR A 27 2.35 1.63 8.59
CA TYR A 27 2.57 0.24 8.96
C TYR A 27 1.37 -0.37 9.73
N GLU A 28 0.86 0.36 10.73
CA GLU A 28 -0.33 -0.06 11.49
C GLU A 28 -1.58 -0.12 10.61
N LEU A 29 -1.76 0.83 9.69
CA LEU A 29 -2.85 0.80 8.72
C LEU A 29 -2.74 -0.41 7.77
N THR A 30 -1.53 -0.77 7.33
CA THR A 30 -1.30 -1.94 6.47
C THR A 30 -1.52 -3.26 7.24
N LEU A 31 -1.19 -3.32 8.53
CA LEU A 31 -1.56 -4.43 9.41
C LEU A 31 -3.07 -4.52 9.61
N GLY A 32 -3.74 -3.39 9.85
CA GLY A 32 -5.19 -3.32 9.92
C GLY A 32 -5.86 -3.80 8.64
N GLN A 33 -5.34 -3.38 7.49
CA GLN A 33 -5.82 -3.84 6.17
C GLN A 33 -5.65 -5.35 6.01
N LYS A 34 -4.51 -5.92 6.43
CA LYS A 34 -4.29 -7.37 6.42
C LYS A 34 -5.37 -8.09 7.22
N ASN A 35 -5.66 -7.61 8.43
CA ASN A 35 -6.66 -8.19 9.30
C ASN A 35 -8.08 -8.10 8.71
N ASP A 36 -8.41 -7.00 8.03
CA ASP A 36 -9.70 -6.82 7.35
C ASP A 36 -9.85 -7.74 6.14
N ILE A 37 -8.78 -7.95 5.37
CA ILE A 37 -8.75 -8.92 4.27
C ILE A 37 -8.97 -10.35 4.80
N GLU A 38 -8.35 -10.70 5.93
CA GLU A 38 -8.42 -12.05 6.50
C GLU A 38 -9.77 -12.36 7.16
N ASN A 39 -10.43 -11.37 7.77
CA ASN A 39 -11.63 -11.61 8.59
C ASN A 39 -12.93 -11.04 8.02
N ASN A 40 -12.85 -10.02 7.15
CA ASN A 40 -14.01 -9.32 6.60
C ASN A 40 -13.96 -9.21 5.07
N GLU A 41 -13.20 -10.10 4.41
CA GLU A 41 -13.08 -10.14 2.94
C GLU A 41 -12.66 -8.80 2.29
N GLY A 42 -12.06 -7.89 3.06
CA GLY A 42 -11.63 -6.58 2.57
C GLY A 42 -12.76 -5.56 2.37
N GLU A 43 -13.87 -5.66 3.10
CA GLU A 43 -14.97 -4.69 3.02
C GLU A 43 -14.51 -3.22 3.24
N ASN A 44 -13.46 -3.00 4.03
CA ASN A 44 -13.00 -1.66 4.41
C ASN A 44 -11.76 -1.18 3.66
N LEU A 45 -11.36 -1.87 2.57
CA LEU A 45 -10.14 -1.56 1.82
C LEU A 45 -10.00 -0.08 1.43
N HIS A 46 -11.10 0.55 0.99
CA HIS A 46 -11.06 1.96 0.58
C HIS A 46 -10.69 2.89 1.75
N GLY A 47 -11.22 2.63 2.94
CA GLY A 47 -10.90 3.43 4.13
C GLY A 47 -9.44 3.32 4.54
N PHE A 48 -8.81 2.15 4.38
CA PHE A 48 -7.37 1.99 4.59
C PHE A 48 -6.55 2.75 3.55
N ILE A 49 -6.96 2.70 2.27
CA ILE A 49 -6.28 3.43 1.19
C ILE A 49 -6.30 4.93 1.47
N ASP A 50 -7.46 5.49 1.82
CA ASP A 50 -7.61 6.93 2.07
C ASP A 50 -6.77 7.39 3.26
N LYS A 51 -6.76 6.62 4.36
CA LYS A 51 -5.94 6.94 5.54
C LYS A 51 -4.44 6.88 5.23
N LYS A 52 -3.98 5.87 4.49
CA LYS A 52 -2.57 5.79 4.06
C LYS A 52 -2.20 6.96 3.15
N GLN A 53 -3.12 7.42 2.30
CA GLN A 53 -2.88 8.57 1.43
C GLN A 53 -2.63 9.86 2.23
N VAL A 54 -3.35 10.06 3.34
CA VAL A 54 -3.12 11.20 4.25
C VAL A 54 -1.69 11.20 4.79
N GLU A 55 -1.20 10.07 5.28
CA GLU A 55 0.17 9.96 5.79
C GLU A 55 1.23 10.08 4.68
N ILE A 56 0.96 9.54 3.49
CA ILE A 56 1.84 9.71 2.32
C ILE A 56 1.97 11.20 1.95
N ASP A 57 0.87 11.95 1.96
CA ASP A 57 0.91 13.38 1.64
C ASP A 57 1.58 14.20 2.73
N LYS A 58 1.51 13.76 3.99
CA LYS A 58 2.33 14.31 5.09
C LYS A 58 3.82 14.05 4.85
N ILE A 59 4.20 12.82 4.49
CA ILE A 59 5.60 12.46 4.19
C ILE A 59 6.15 13.30 3.05
N LYS A 60 5.38 13.55 1.97
CA LYS A 60 5.82 14.40 0.86
C LYS A 60 6.24 15.80 1.33
N LYS A 61 5.45 16.43 2.19
CA LYS A 61 5.77 17.75 2.75
C LYS A 61 7.02 17.71 3.62
N ILE A 62 7.14 16.68 4.46
CA ILE A 62 8.32 16.47 5.29
C ILE A 62 9.58 16.31 4.43
N ASP A 63 9.48 15.59 3.31
CA ASP A 63 10.60 15.37 2.39
C ASP A 63 11.02 16.66 1.67
N GLU A 64 10.07 17.50 1.27
CA GLU A 64 10.35 18.84 0.74
C GLU A 64 11.10 19.71 1.76
N ASP A 65 10.60 19.77 3.01
CA ASP A 65 11.23 20.54 4.09
C ASP A 65 12.61 20.00 4.48
N PHE A 66 12.77 18.67 4.43
CA PHE A 66 14.04 17.99 4.68
C PHE A 66 15.07 18.32 3.60
N GLU A 67 14.68 18.29 2.32
CA GLU A 67 15.59 18.57 1.21
C GLU A 67 16.16 19.99 1.31
N GLU A 68 15.32 20.97 1.64
CA GLU A 68 15.75 22.35 1.87
C GLU A 68 16.73 22.46 3.06
N ALA A 69 16.35 21.91 4.22
CA ALA A 69 17.17 21.96 5.42
C ALA A 69 18.52 21.22 5.24
N ALA A 70 18.49 20.07 4.58
CA ALA A 70 19.67 19.27 4.29
C ALA A 70 20.62 19.99 3.34
N LYS A 71 20.10 20.62 2.29
CA LYS A 71 20.92 21.40 1.35
C LYS A 71 21.66 22.53 2.07
N LEU A 72 20.95 23.32 2.88
CA LEU A 72 21.55 24.43 3.61
C LEU A 72 22.63 23.97 4.61
N LEU A 73 22.39 22.86 5.31
CA LEU A 73 23.37 22.30 6.24
C LEU A 73 24.61 21.78 5.51
N LYS A 74 24.44 21.13 4.36
CA LYS A 74 25.55 20.65 3.52
C LYS A 74 26.42 21.79 3.02
N GLU A 75 25.82 22.89 2.57
CA GLU A 75 26.53 24.10 2.14
C GLU A 75 27.34 24.72 3.29
N GLU A 76 26.75 24.83 4.49
CA GLU A 76 27.40 25.38 5.67
C GLU A 76 28.59 24.52 6.15
N LEU A 77 28.44 23.19 6.07
CA LEU A 77 29.49 22.24 6.47
C LEU A 77 30.50 21.92 5.35
N GLN A 78 30.28 22.45 4.13
CA GLN A 78 31.07 22.17 2.93
C GLN A 78 31.21 20.66 2.62
N ILE A 79 30.10 19.93 2.73
CA ILE A 79 30.03 18.49 2.48
C ILE A 79 29.04 18.18 1.34
N GLU A 80 29.28 17.08 0.62
CA GLU A 80 28.37 16.63 -0.44
C GLU A 80 27.28 15.67 0.08
N SER A 81 27.61 14.85 1.08
CA SER A 81 26.71 13.85 1.67
C SER A 81 26.84 13.80 3.20
N PHE A 82 25.76 13.46 3.89
CA PHE A 82 25.81 13.17 5.33
C PHE A 82 26.50 11.84 5.63
N GLU A 83 26.61 10.96 4.63
CA GLU A 83 27.29 9.66 4.76
C GLU A 83 28.80 9.84 4.96
N SER A 84 29.39 10.88 4.33
CA SER A 84 30.83 11.17 4.43
C SER A 84 31.23 11.79 5.77
N ILE A 85 30.27 12.18 6.61
CA ILE A 85 30.53 12.67 7.97
C ILE A 85 30.92 11.49 8.86
N SER A 86 32.10 11.55 9.44
CA SER A 86 32.49 10.65 10.53
C SER A 86 31.75 11.02 11.81
N VAL A 87 31.06 10.04 12.41
CA VAL A 87 30.38 10.22 13.71
C VAL A 87 31.38 10.50 14.83
N ALA A 88 32.65 10.13 14.66
CA ALA A 88 33.70 10.48 15.61
C ALA A 88 33.98 11.99 15.64
N ASP A 89 33.79 12.66 14.50
CA ASP A 89 34.04 14.10 14.35
C ASP A 89 32.79 14.94 14.68
N TYR A 90 31.60 14.37 14.45
CA TYR A 90 30.32 15.03 14.74
C TYR A 90 29.31 14.04 15.36
N PRO A 91 29.34 13.84 16.69
CA PRO A 91 28.46 12.91 17.41
C PRO A 91 26.96 13.19 17.19
N GLU A 92 26.60 14.45 16.98
CA GLU A 92 25.23 14.90 16.67
C GLU A 92 24.63 14.24 15.42
N PHE A 93 25.44 13.78 14.46
CA PHE A 93 24.94 13.06 13.28
C PHE A 93 24.62 11.60 13.55
N LYS A 94 25.02 11.04 14.70
CA LYS A 94 24.70 9.66 15.04
C LYS A 94 23.20 9.41 14.99
N ASN A 95 22.43 10.26 15.66
CA ASN A 95 20.98 10.09 15.76
C ASN A 95 20.29 10.23 14.40
N ILE A 96 20.76 11.15 13.55
CA ILE A 96 20.28 11.28 12.17
C ILE A 96 20.50 9.99 11.37
N LYS A 97 21.70 9.39 11.46
CA LYS A 97 22.01 8.14 10.76
C LYS A 97 21.19 6.95 11.27
N ASP A 98 20.99 6.88 12.58
CA ASP A 98 20.17 5.84 13.21
C ASP A 98 18.70 5.98 12.74
N LEU A 99 18.13 7.20 12.78
CA LEU A 99 16.78 7.47 12.28
C LEU A 99 16.59 7.14 10.80
N ILE A 100 17.56 7.48 9.94
CA ILE A 100 17.51 7.12 8.51
C ILE A 100 17.46 5.61 8.34
N THR A 101 18.26 4.87 9.11
CA THR A 101 18.30 3.40 9.05
C THR A 101 16.96 2.81 9.46
N ASP A 102 16.42 3.26 10.60
CA ASP A 102 15.10 2.86 11.10
C ASP A 102 13.99 3.11 10.07
N ILE A 103 13.99 4.29 9.45
CA ILE A 103 13.02 4.67 8.41
C ILE A 103 13.13 3.73 7.20
N MET A 104 14.35 3.41 6.75
CA MET A 104 14.56 2.51 5.61
C MET A 104 14.09 1.08 5.90
N ASP A 105 14.36 0.58 7.11
CA ASP A 105 13.93 -0.76 7.53
C ASP A 105 12.41 -0.85 7.71
N LEU A 106 11.79 0.19 8.25
CA LEU A 106 10.34 0.29 8.36
C LEU A 106 9.68 0.36 6.98
N ALA A 107 10.21 1.18 6.07
CA ALA A 107 9.72 1.26 4.69
C ALA A 107 9.79 -0.10 3.97
N ARG A 108 10.88 -0.85 4.14
CA ARG A 108 11.00 -2.21 3.59
C ARG A 108 9.93 -3.15 4.17
N SER A 109 9.71 -3.09 5.48
CA SER A 109 8.70 -3.90 6.17
C SER A 109 7.28 -3.59 5.67
N ILE A 110 6.96 -2.31 5.45
CA ILE A 110 5.69 -1.88 4.85
C ILE A 110 5.55 -2.46 3.44
N MET A 111 6.58 -2.33 2.59
CA MET A 111 6.53 -2.85 1.21
C MET A 111 6.29 -4.36 1.14
N GLU A 112 6.97 -5.13 2.00
CA GLU A 112 6.76 -6.58 2.09
C GLU A 112 5.34 -6.94 2.51
N LEU A 113 4.78 -6.19 3.47
CA LEU A 113 3.41 -6.41 3.95
C LEU A 113 2.35 -6.00 2.91
N GLU A 114 2.56 -4.89 2.20
CA GLU A 114 1.70 -4.44 1.10
C GLU A 114 1.64 -5.49 -0.03
N GLU A 115 2.77 -6.09 -0.40
CA GLU A 115 2.78 -7.14 -1.42
C GLU A 115 1.99 -8.38 -0.96
N GLN A 116 2.12 -8.77 0.32
CA GLN A 116 1.31 -9.86 0.88
C GLN A 116 -0.19 -9.54 0.83
N ASN A 117 -0.58 -8.32 1.21
CA ASN A 117 -1.98 -7.88 1.17
C ASN A 117 -2.53 -7.86 -0.25
N LYS A 118 -1.75 -7.34 -1.21
CA LYS A 118 -2.11 -7.33 -2.63
C LYS A 118 -2.36 -8.73 -3.18
N ILE A 119 -1.50 -9.70 -2.85
CA ILE A 119 -1.68 -11.11 -3.26
C ILE A 119 -3.01 -11.66 -2.70
N LYS A 120 -3.33 -11.39 -1.43
CA LYS A 120 -4.57 -11.86 -0.82
C LYS A 120 -5.82 -11.24 -1.45
N VAL A 121 -5.80 -9.94 -1.69
CA VAL A 121 -6.90 -9.24 -2.40
C VAL A 121 -7.09 -9.84 -3.81
N GLN A 122 -6.00 -10.13 -4.52
CA GLN A 122 -6.08 -10.76 -5.83
C GLN A 122 -6.74 -12.14 -5.77
N ASN A 123 -6.41 -12.96 -4.76
CA ASN A 123 -7.05 -14.26 -4.56
C ASN A 123 -8.55 -14.13 -4.27
N LEU A 124 -8.95 -13.21 -3.38
CA LEU A 124 -10.36 -12.90 -3.12
C LEU A 124 -11.12 -12.55 -4.40
N ILE A 125 -10.55 -11.69 -5.23
CA ILE A 125 -11.14 -11.30 -6.52
C ILE A 125 -11.31 -12.51 -7.44
N ASP A 126 -10.34 -13.42 -7.49
CA ASP A 126 -10.39 -14.57 -8.37
C ASP A 126 -11.39 -15.64 -7.90
N ASP A 127 -11.57 -15.80 -6.58
CA ASP A 127 -12.62 -16.63 -6.00
C ASP A 127 -14.02 -16.07 -6.32
N ILE A 128 -14.23 -14.76 -6.15
CA ILE A 128 -15.49 -14.10 -6.54
C ILE A 128 -15.79 -14.30 -8.04
N LYS A 129 -14.78 -14.17 -8.92
CA LYS A 129 -14.96 -14.44 -10.36
C LYS A 129 -15.36 -15.88 -10.64
N LYS A 130 -14.81 -16.85 -9.90
CA LYS A 130 -15.15 -18.27 -10.04
C LYS A 130 -16.60 -18.53 -9.64
N ASP A 131 -17.05 -17.94 -8.55
CA ASP A 131 -18.42 -18.05 -8.07
C ASP A 131 -19.42 -17.46 -9.07
N ILE A 132 -19.13 -16.27 -9.62
CA ILE A 132 -19.95 -15.66 -10.68
C ILE A 132 -20.04 -16.58 -11.92
N LYS A 133 -18.93 -17.20 -12.33
CA LYS A 133 -18.92 -18.16 -13.46
C LYS A 133 -19.77 -19.39 -13.17
N MET A 134 -19.73 -19.91 -11.94
CA MET A 134 -20.54 -21.05 -11.52
C MET A 134 -22.04 -20.71 -11.55
N VAL A 135 -22.43 -19.56 -10.98
CA VAL A 135 -23.82 -19.07 -11.00
C VAL A 135 -24.32 -18.91 -12.43
N ASN A 136 -23.54 -18.26 -13.30
CA ASN A 136 -23.90 -18.08 -14.70
C ASN A 136 -24.04 -19.40 -15.46
N SER A 137 -23.20 -20.39 -15.16
CA SER A 137 -23.28 -21.71 -15.76
C SER A 137 -24.53 -22.45 -15.29
N GLY A 138 -24.84 -22.42 -13.98
CA GLY A 138 -26.06 -23.00 -13.42
C GLY A 138 -27.33 -22.40 -14.03
N GLN A 139 -27.40 -21.07 -14.18
CA GLN A 139 -28.52 -20.41 -14.87
C GLN A 139 -28.66 -20.86 -16.32
N LYS A 140 -27.56 -21.09 -17.04
CA LYS A 140 -27.58 -21.63 -18.42
C LYS A 140 -28.10 -23.06 -18.46
N PHE A 141 -27.70 -23.91 -17.51
CA PHE A 141 -28.23 -25.28 -17.40
C PHE A 141 -29.74 -25.27 -17.13
N LEU A 142 -30.21 -24.49 -16.15
CA LEU A 142 -31.65 -24.38 -15.86
C LEU A 142 -32.44 -23.91 -17.09
N LYS A 143 -31.97 -22.87 -17.80
CA LYS A 143 -32.58 -22.40 -19.06
C LYS A 143 -32.56 -23.44 -20.19
N ALA A 144 -31.60 -24.37 -20.21
CA ALA A 144 -31.55 -25.43 -21.21
C ALA A 144 -32.58 -26.53 -20.94
N TYR A 145 -32.88 -26.81 -19.66
CA TYR A 145 -33.93 -27.74 -19.25
C TYR A 145 -35.34 -27.14 -19.33
N ASP A 146 -35.48 -25.83 -19.10
CA ASP A 146 -36.76 -25.09 -19.21
C ASP A 146 -37.19 -24.78 -20.66
N LYS A 147 -36.46 -25.23 -21.68
CA LYS A 147 -36.96 -25.14 -23.06
C LYS A 147 -38.10 -26.15 -23.24
N PRO A 148 -39.36 -25.71 -23.46
CA PRO A 148 -40.41 -26.64 -23.84
C PRO A 148 -39.95 -27.33 -25.13
N ASN A 149 -40.07 -28.66 -25.13
CA ASN A 149 -39.77 -29.50 -26.28
C ASN A 149 -40.82 -29.21 -27.35
N ILE A 150 -40.65 -28.12 -28.13
CA ILE A 150 -41.44 -27.86 -29.32
C ILE A 150 -40.90 -28.78 -30.41
N ASN A 151 -41.10 -30.09 -30.20
CA ASN A 151 -40.98 -31.09 -31.23
C ASN A 151 -42.35 -31.15 -31.91
N ILE A 152 -42.62 -30.17 -32.78
CA ILE A 152 -43.69 -30.31 -33.77
C ILE A 152 -43.16 -31.27 -34.83
N SER A 153 -43.15 -32.55 -34.48
CA SER A 153 -42.98 -33.63 -35.44
C SER A 153 -44.23 -33.62 -36.33
N GLY A 154 -44.11 -33.09 -37.54
CA GLY A 154 -45.12 -33.22 -38.57
C GLY A 154 -45.24 -34.68 -38.99
N ILE A 155 -46.09 -35.45 -38.31
CA ILE A 155 -46.55 -36.75 -38.79
C ILE A 155 -47.87 -36.51 -39.53
N TYR A 156 -47.81 -36.48 -40.86
CA TYR A 156 -49.00 -36.56 -41.70
C TYR A 156 -49.43 -38.03 -41.82
N ILE A 157 -50.56 -38.38 -41.24
CA ILE A 157 -51.25 -39.65 -41.51
C ILE A 157 -52.32 -39.35 -42.58
N ASP A 158 -52.02 -39.66 -43.84
CA ASP A 158 -53.03 -39.73 -44.91
C ASP A 158 -53.83 -41.01 -44.71
N SER A 159 -55.13 -40.89 -44.47
CA SER A 159 -56.07 -42.02 -44.44
C SER A 159 -57.03 -41.87 -45.61
N LYS A 160 -56.71 -42.55 -46.72
CA LYS A 160 -57.61 -42.70 -47.87
C LYS A 160 -58.69 -43.73 -47.56
N LYS A 161 -59.92 -43.39 -47.94
CA LYS A 161 -61.09 -44.26 -48.02
C LYS A 161 -61.37 -44.60 -49.47
#